data_AF-B5F9K5-F1
#
_entry.id   AF-B5F9K5-F1
#
_cell.length_a   1.000
_cell.length_b   1.000
_cell.length_c   1.000
_cell.angle_alpha   90.00
_cell.angle_beta   90.00
_cell.angle_gamma   90.00
#
_symmetry.space_group_name_H-M   'P 1'
#
loop_
_entity.id
_entity.type
_entity.pdbx_description
1 polymer ?
#
loop_
_entity_poly.entity_id
_entity_poly.type
_entity_poly.pdbx_seq_one_letter_code
_entity_poly.pdbx_strand_id
1 'polypeptide(L)'
;MSVTNKALLNITQQNENKEKQHSLSPADIPNVESKYKASFFFAIGVFSSLSLIGWSTLSESTEQNLQKSAHTQQQVLTTEVSEHSPSNIKTAQLLISPTKKESTLAVSSIYAEKPISADKIEVSASVRSQSTQNRSIVDKPQLMTSTEVVKPTSKSTSIVPATPKEQAQANEMLQVEEVELLPSELAHRSREAAKKALDRSDFKAAMKEYYTVLKYQPSDEESRKRLAALLYGKRDVSEAAAILQQGIKLNDDSVELRLALSSLLQKEQQPEAALSVLEYIPVGAPVDYLATRGGLAQQLKLMDLAKESYQMLVNQEPDNGRWWLGLAIVYEREAKVKSAYEAYQTALIKPGLSRSSQAFVRDRIKLLATMEGIE
;
A
#
# COMPACT_ATOMS: atom_id res chain seq x y z
N MET A 1 59.46 15.45 -49.11
CA MET A 1 58.38 15.73 -48.14
C MET A 1 57.24 14.74 -48.37
N SER A 2 56.58 14.29 -47.30
CA SER A 2 55.87 13.00 -47.31
C SER A 2 54.50 13.00 -48.01
N VAL A 3 54.20 11.90 -48.71
CA VAL A 3 52.90 11.59 -49.32
C VAL A 3 51.81 11.40 -48.26
N THR A 4 52.18 11.03 -47.03
CA THR A 4 51.27 10.77 -45.90
C THR A 4 50.32 11.93 -45.57
N ASN A 5 50.74 13.19 -45.79
CA ASN A 5 49.91 14.34 -45.45
C ASN A 5 48.71 14.54 -46.39
N LYS A 6 48.70 13.94 -47.59
CA LYS A 6 47.51 13.97 -48.46
C LYS A 6 46.42 12.97 -48.06
N ALA A 7 46.78 11.88 -47.36
CA ALA A 7 45.80 10.88 -46.93
C ALA A 7 44.84 11.42 -45.85
N LEU A 8 45.37 12.17 -44.89
CA LEU A 8 44.59 12.69 -43.76
C LEU A 8 43.57 13.78 -44.15
N LEU A 9 43.87 14.59 -45.18
CA LEU A 9 42.97 15.65 -45.65
C LEU A 9 41.72 15.14 -46.38
N ASN A 10 41.80 13.99 -47.07
CA ASN A 10 40.62 13.42 -47.73
C ASN A 10 39.64 12.80 -46.72
N ILE A 11 40.14 12.29 -45.58
CA ILE A 11 39.31 11.64 -44.56
C ILE A 11 38.41 12.64 -43.85
N THR A 12 38.89 13.85 -43.55
CA THR A 12 38.06 14.91 -42.96
C THR A 12 36.99 15.42 -43.92
N GLN A 13 37.33 15.70 -45.17
CA GLN A 13 36.35 16.16 -46.18
C GLN A 13 35.28 15.12 -46.53
N GLN A 14 35.57 13.83 -46.38
CA GLN A 14 34.58 12.77 -46.60
C GLN A 14 33.54 12.65 -45.46
N ASN A 15 33.87 13.15 -44.26
CA ASN A 15 32.94 13.16 -43.12
C ASN A 15 32.03 14.40 -43.15
N GLU A 16 32.55 15.60 -43.42
CA GLU A 16 31.73 16.83 -43.50
C GLU A 16 30.61 16.75 -44.57
N ASN A 17 30.81 15.97 -45.63
CA ASN A 17 29.81 15.76 -46.67
C ASN A 17 28.75 14.70 -46.31
N LYS A 18 28.96 13.87 -45.28
CA LYS A 18 27.97 12.88 -44.83
C LYS A 18 26.91 13.46 -43.88
N GLU A 19 27.25 14.47 -43.09
CA GLU A 19 26.30 15.08 -42.14
C GLU A 19 25.24 15.97 -42.83
N LYS A 20 25.40 16.29 -44.12
CA LYS A 20 24.53 17.20 -44.87
C LYS A 20 23.42 16.54 -45.72
N GLN A 21 23.18 15.22 -45.58
CA GLN A 21 22.20 14.50 -46.42
C GLN A 21 21.09 13.74 -45.65
N HIS A 22 20.77 14.15 -44.41
CA HIS A 22 19.58 13.68 -43.70
C HIS A 22 18.65 14.82 -43.25
N SER A 23 18.36 15.74 -44.17
CA SER A 23 17.21 16.65 -44.05
C SER A 23 15.91 15.88 -44.28
N LEU A 24 15.36 15.29 -43.21
CA LEU A 24 14.01 14.73 -43.23
C LEU A 24 12.99 15.88 -43.38
N SER A 25 12.08 15.77 -44.34
CA SER A 25 10.96 16.71 -44.44
C SER A 25 10.11 16.67 -43.17
N PRO A 26 9.62 17.81 -42.66
CA PRO A 26 8.60 17.81 -41.61
C PRO A 26 7.35 17.08 -42.13
N ALA A 27 6.78 16.20 -41.29
CA ALA A 27 5.52 15.53 -41.61
C ALA A 27 4.37 16.54 -41.55
N ASP A 28 3.47 16.48 -42.53
CA ASP A 28 2.28 17.33 -42.58
C ASP A 28 1.20 16.76 -41.64
N ILE A 29 0.84 17.51 -40.59
CA ILE A 29 -0.05 17.05 -39.52
C ILE A 29 -1.38 17.80 -39.62
N PRO A 30 -2.51 17.14 -39.91
CA PRO A 30 -3.81 17.79 -39.95
C PRO A 30 -4.18 18.34 -38.56
N ASN A 31 -4.62 19.59 -38.53
CA ASN A 31 -4.97 20.31 -37.29
C ASN A 31 -6.18 19.66 -36.59
N VAL A 32 -5.97 19.14 -35.37
CA VAL A 32 -7.04 18.57 -34.53
C VAL A 32 -7.52 19.62 -33.53
N GLU A 33 -8.75 20.11 -33.72
CA GLU A 33 -9.36 21.09 -32.81
C GLU A 33 -9.55 20.54 -31.39
N SER A 34 -8.69 20.95 -30.46
CA SER A 34 -8.83 20.63 -29.04
C SER A 34 -9.92 21.50 -28.39
N LYS A 35 -11.06 20.87 -28.04
CA LYS A 35 -12.24 21.57 -27.47
C LYS A 35 -12.09 22.01 -25.99
N TYR A 36 -10.86 22.26 -25.52
CA TYR A 36 -10.57 22.69 -24.16
C TYR A 36 -9.74 23.97 -24.14
N LYS A 37 -10.42 25.11 -23.94
CA LYS A 37 -9.79 26.42 -23.79
C LYS A 37 -9.22 26.59 -22.38
N ALA A 38 -7.90 26.66 -22.26
CA ALA A 38 -7.21 27.19 -21.10
C ALA A 38 -6.25 28.30 -21.56
N SER A 39 -6.66 29.57 -21.40
CA SER A 39 -5.88 30.71 -21.90
C SER A 39 -4.67 31.01 -21.03
N PHE A 40 -3.50 30.55 -21.50
CA PHE A 40 -2.35 31.40 -21.80
C PHE A 40 -2.20 32.70 -20.99
N PHE A 41 -1.23 32.74 -20.07
CA PHE A 41 -0.42 33.95 -19.81
C PHE A 41 0.96 33.58 -19.27
N PHE A 42 1.98 33.72 -20.11
CA PHE A 42 3.39 33.83 -19.67
C PHE A 42 4.19 34.68 -20.67
N ALA A 43 5.16 35.43 -20.15
CA ALA A 43 6.26 36.08 -20.87
C ALA A 43 5.94 37.12 -21.98
N ILE A 44 5.64 38.35 -21.57
CA ILE A 44 6.31 39.57 -22.08
C ILE A 44 6.58 40.45 -20.83
N GLY A 45 7.75 41.03 -20.59
CA GLY A 45 9.05 40.89 -21.25
C GLY A 45 10.11 41.68 -20.46
N VAL A 46 11.39 41.31 -20.55
CA VAL A 46 12.48 42.01 -19.82
C VAL A 46 12.89 43.28 -20.57
N PHE A 47 12.81 44.45 -19.94
CA PHE A 47 13.68 45.61 -20.26
C PHE A 47 13.71 46.68 -19.16
N SER A 48 14.75 47.50 -19.22
CA SER A 48 15.08 48.67 -18.39
C SER A 48 15.55 48.42 -16.95
N SER A 49 16.69 49.02 -16.64
CA SER A 49 17.43 48.94 -15.37
C SER A 49 17.43 50.30 -14.65
N LEU A 50 18.18 50.38 -13.54
CA LEU A 50 18.49 51.58 -12.75
C LEU A 50 17.31 52.27 -12.04
N SER A 51 17.17 51.97 -10.74
CA SER A 51 17.05 52.99 -9.70
C SER A 51 17.50 52.43 -8.35
N LEU A 52 18.75 52.72 -7.98
CA LEU A 52 19.22 52.63 -6.59
C LEU A 52 18.91 53.96 -5.90
N ILE A 53 18.00 53.95 -4.92
CA ILE A 53 17.93 54.86 -3.78
C ILE A 53 17.17 54.10 -2.68
N GLY A 54 17.71 54.09 -1.47
CA GLY A 54 17.07 53.43 -0.33
C GLY A 54 16.22 54.38 0.49
N TRP A 55 15.20 53.85 1.16
CA TRP A 55 14.57 54.50 2.31
C TRP A 55 14.78 53.67 3.57
N SER A 56 15.94 53.85 4.19
CA SER A 56 16.10 53.64 5.62
C SER A 56 15.49 54.82 6.36
N THR A 57 14.72 54.55 7.43
CA THR A 57 14.45 55.47 8.55
C THR A 57 14.06 56.92 8.22
N LEU A 58 12.76 57.19 8.12
CA LEU A 58 12.20 58.47 8.55
C LEU A 58 12.01 58.35 10.09
N SER A 59 12.85 58.93 10.97
CA SER A 59 13.20 60.35 11.20
C SER A 59 12.08 61.12 11.97
N GLU A 60 12.33 62.08 12.87
CA GLU A 60 13.62 62.60 13.39
C GLU A 60 13.46 63.65 14.51
N SER A 61 14.36 63.56 15.51
CA SER A 61 14.84 64.63 16.43
C SER A 61 13.78 65.49 17.21
N THR A 62 14.13 66.43 18.10
CA THR A 62 15.41 67.07 18.44
C THR A 62 15.47 67.49 19.93
N GLU A 63 16.66 67.90 20.37
CA GLU A 63 16.93 68.76 21.55
C GLU A 63 16.83 68.16 22.97
N GLN A 64 17.65 68.58 23.95
CA GLN A 64 19.06 69.04 23.85
C GLN A 64 19.79 68.84 25.21
N ASN A 65 20.96 69.46 25.39
CA ASN A 65 21.94 69.10 26.41
C ASN A 65 21.74 69.80 27.77
N LEU A 66 21.89 69.03 28.86
CA LEU A 66 22.67 69.35 30.07
C LEU A 66 22.57 70.77 30.70
N GLN A 67 21.95 70.89 31.89
CA GLN A 67 22.68 71.24 33.14
C GLN A 67 21.86 71.22 34.46
N LYS A 68 22.47 70.60 35.48
CA LYS A 68 22.52 70.96 36.93
C LYS A 68 21.28 70.93 37.85
N SER A 69 21.59 70.43 39.07
CA SER A 69 21.11 70.88 40.40
C SER A 69 19.83 70.33 41.02
N ALA A 70 19.94 69.08 41.47
CA ALA A 70 19.96 68.71 42.91
C ALA A 70 18.67 68.64 43.77
N HIS A 71 18.80 67.84 44.85
CA HIS A 71 17.90 67.64 46.01
C HIS A 71 16.63 66.79 45.75
N THR A 72 16.20 65.86 46.64
CA THR A 72 16.88 65.29 47.83
C THR A 72 16.20 64.00 48.36
N GLN A 73 16.91 63.19 49.17
CA GLN A 73 16.43 62.07 50.04
C GLN A 73 15.95 60.76 49.34
N GLN A 74 16.54 59.58 49.63
CA GLN A 74 16.29 58.58 50.72
C GLN A 74 15.08 57.65 50.42
N GLN A 75 15.03 56.33 50.73
CA GLN A 75 15.88 55.32 51.42
C GLN A 75 15.80 54.00 50.57
N VAL A 76 16.77 53.09 50.45
CA VAL A 76 17.47 52.22 51.42
C VAL A 76 16.55 51.30 52.26
N LEU A 77 16.35 50.04 51.82
CA LEU A 77 16.59 48.84 52.66
C LEU A 77 16.73 47.54 51.82
N THR A 78 17.10 46.45 52.48
CA THR A 78 17.47 45.11 51.97
C THR A 78 16.38 44.04 52.23
N THR A 79 16.78 42.76 52.22
CA THR A 79 16.06 41.55 52.69
C THR A 79 15.19 40.88 51.58
N GLU A 80 15.48 39.69 51.02
CA GLU A 80 15.91 38.34 51.51
C GLU A 80 14.71 37.37 51.70
N VAL A 81 14.97 36.05 51.66
CA VAL A 81 14.01 34.91 51.70
C VAL A 81 13.22 34.73 50.38
N SER A 82 13.33 33.68 49.55
CA SER A 82 13.52 32.22 49.68
C SER A 82 12.24 31.42 49.97
N GLU A 83 11.67 30.72 48.97
CA GLU A 83 11.37 29.27 49.05
C GLU A 83 10.79 28.62 47.76
N HIS A 84 11.07 27.30 47.65
CA HIS A 84 10.38 26.21 46.95
C HIS A 84 10.06 26.16 45.43
N SER A 85 10.54 25.05 44.86
CA SER A 85 10.27 24.38 43.57
C SER A 85 8.83 23.83 43.41
N PRO A 86 8.46 23.15 42.29
CA PRO A 86 9.16 22.98 41.01
C PRO A 86 8.31 23.29 39.74
N SER A 87 8.96 23.14 38.59
CA SER A 87 8.38 23.22 37.24
C SER A 87 7.21 22.25 36.98
N ASN A 88 6.28 22.68 36.11
CA ASN A 88 5.45 21.75 35.34
C ASN A 88 5.18 22.32 33.93
N ILE A 89 5.70 21.66 32.89
CA ILE A 89 5.62 22.14 31.50
C ILE A 89 4.38 21.54 30.82
N LYS A 90 3.45 22.39 30.37
CA LYS A 90 2.32 21.96 29.54
C LYS A 90 2.77 21.60 28.13
N THR A 91 3.12 20.33 27.91
CA THR A 91 3.26 19.76 26.56
C THR A 91 1.91 19.77 25.85
N ALA A 92 1.86 20.32 24.63
CA ALA A 92 0.64 20.32 23.82
C ALA A 92 0.30 18.90 23.33
N GLN A 93 -0.96 18.49 23.47
CA GLN A 93 -1.43 17.17 23.01
C GLN A 93 -1.73 17.21 21.51
N LEU A 94 -1.08 16.35 20.72
CA LEU A 94 -1.48 16.13 19.33
C LEU A 94 -2.77 15.29 19.28
N LEU A 95 -3.74 15.74 18.48
CA LEU A 95 -4.99 15.03 18.24
C LEU A 95 -4.77 13.79 17.35
N ILE A 96 -5.12 12.61 17.87
CA ILE A 96 -5.09 11.35 17.12
C ILE A 96 -6.48 11.12 16.50
N SER A 97 -6.53 10.68 15.24
CA SER A 97 -7.81 10.46 14.53
C SER A 97 -8.65 9.33 15.18
N PRO A 98 -9.96 9.55 15.43
CA PRO A 98 -10.84 8.57 16.10
C PRO A 98 -11.14 7.32 15.24
N THR A 99 -10.78 7.32 13.96
CA THR A 99 -10.95 6.17 13.05
C THR A 99 -9.85 5.10 13.21
N LYS A 100 -8.79 5.37 13.99
CA LYS A 100 -7.60 4.50 14.05
C LYS A 100 -7.88 3.18 14.80
N LYS A 101 -7.49 2.07 14.18
CA LYS A 101 -7.47 0.73 14.81
C LYS A 101 -6.40 0.70 15.91
N GLU A 102 -6.80 0.36 17.14
CA GLU A 102 -5.86 -0.08 18.17
C GLU A 102 -5.29 -1.45 17.74
N SER A 103 -4.09 -1.42 17.16
CA SER A 103 -3.31 -2.63 16.91
C SER A 103 -2.26 -2.73 18.01
N THR A 104 -2.37 -3.77 18.84
CA THR A 104 -1.30 -4.16 19.76
C THR A 104 -0.02 -4.46 19.00
N LEU A 105 1.14 -4.18 19.62
CA LEU A 105 2.45 -4.56 19.09
C LEU A 105 2.66 -6.08 19.22
N ALA A 106 2.18 -6.83 18.24
CA ALA A 106 2.46 -8.25 18.08
C ALA A 106 3.68 -8.43 17.17
N VAL A 107 4.86 -8.62 17.77
CA VAL A 107 6.10 -8.91 17.04
C VAL A 107 6.13 -10.40 16.66
N SER A 108 6.38 -10.68 15.38
CA SER A 108 6.72 -11.97 14.75
C SER A 108 6.23 -13.28 15.39
N SER A 109 5.24 -13.94 14.77
CA SER A 109 5.00 -15.38 14.97
C SER A 109 4.38 -16.07 13.74
N ILE A 110 4.86 -15.78 12.53
CA ILE A 110 4.62 -16.66 11.36
C ILE A 110 5.63 -17.82 11.43
N TYR A 111 5.41 -18.75 12.36
CA TYR A 111 5.89 -20.14 12.36
C TYR A 111 5.34 -20.83 13.62
N ALA A 112 4.43 -21.78 13.45
CA ALA A 112 3.91 -22.64 14.52
C ALA A 112 3.38 -23.94 13.92
N GLU A 113 4.27 -24.91 13.70
CA GLU A 113 3.86 -26.28 13.36
C GLU A 113 3.22 -26.97 14.57
N LYS A 114 2.46 -28.03 14.29
CA LYS A 114 1.67 -28.78 15.28
C LYS A 114 2.47 -29.97 15.84
N PRO A 115 2.93 -29.95 17.09
CA PRO A 115 3.44 -31.15 17.74
C PRO A 115 2.29 -32.08 18.16
N ILE A 116 2.58 -33.38 18.20
CA ILE A 116 1.70 -34.44 18.73
C ILE A 116 2.51 -35.20 19.79
N SER A 117 2.01 -35.33 21.02
CA SER A 117 2.06 -36.59 21.82
C SER A 117 1.56 -36.46 23.26
N ALA A 118 0.95 -37.56 23.71
CA ALA A 118 0.96 -38.16 25.06
C ALA A 118 0.39 -37.43 26.30
N ASP A 119 -0.54 -38.15 26.94
CA ASP A 119 -0.81 -38.31 28.38
C ASP A 119 -0.80 -37.12 29.35
N LYS A 120 -2.02 -36.83 29.85
CA LYS A 120 -2.33 -37.21 31.23
C LYS A 120 -3.74 -37.78 31.33
N ILE A 121 -3.85 -39.01 31.85
CA ILE A 121 -5.13 -39.61 32.27
C ILE A 121 -5.47 -39.10 33.67
N GLU A 122 -6.72 -38.67 33.89
CA GLU A 122 -7.28 -38.54 35.23
C GLU A 122 -8.73 -39.03 35.20
N VAL A 123 -9.07 -39.96 36.10
CA VAL A 123 -10.33 -40.71 36.06
C VAL A 123 -11.32 -40.12 37.06
N SER A 124 -12.56 -39.91 36.63
CA SER A 124 -13.69 -39.92 37.55
C SER A 124 -14.86 -40.67 36.91
N ALA A 125 -15.26 -41.77 37.55
CA ALA A 125 -16.30 -42.66 37.05
C ALA A 125 -17.62 -42.42 37.78
N SER A 126 -18.73 -42.54 37.06
CA SER A 126 -20.01 -42.90 37.67
C SER A 126 -20.71 -43.91 36.77
N VAL A 127 -21.18 -45.01 37.37
CA VAL A 127 -21.71 -46.17 36.67
C VAL A 127 -23.15 -46.41 37.10
N ARG A 128 -24.11 -46.29 36.16
CA ARG A 128 -25.29 -47.15 36.21
C ARG A 128 -25.92 -47.39 34.84
N SER A 129 -25.82 -48.63 34.38
CA SER A 129 -26.64 -49.16 33.30
C SER A 129 -28.03 -49.54 33.82
N GLN A 130 -29.07 -49.25 33.04
CA GLN A 130 -30.30 -50.03 33.01
C GLN A 130 -30.75 -50.24 31.56
N SER A 131 -31.48 -51.31 31.33
CA SER A 131 -31.98 -51.79 30.04
C SER A 131 -33.38 -52.35 30.27
N THR A 132 -34.31 -52.16 29.31
CA THR A 132 -35.06 -53.25 28.65
C THR A 132 -36.22 -52.75 27.77
N GLN A 133 -36.29 -53.28 26.54
CA GLN A 133 -37.52 -53.57 25.76
C GLN A 133 -38.40 -52.37 25.28
N ASN A 134 -39.27 -52.48 24.25
CA ASN A 134 -39.78 -53.67 23.56
C ASN A 134 -40.09 -53.46 22.04
N ARG A 135 -40.25 -54.58 21.30
CA ARG A 135 -40.94 -54.92 20.01
C ARG A 135 -41.62 -53.84 19.13
N SER A 136 -41.82 -54.01 17.81
CA SER A 136 -41.89 -55.19 16.88
C SER A 136 -41.44 -54.78 15.45
N ILE A 137 -40.83 -55.60 14.56
CA ILE A 137 -41.27 -56.85 13.86
C ILE A 137 -42.43 -56.57 12.86
N VAL A 138 -42.34 -56.81 11.53
CA VAL A 138 -41.25 -57.28 10.63
C VAL A 138 -41.26 -56.50 9.27
N ASP A 139 -41.18 -56.91 7.98
CA ASP A 139 -41.20 -58.18 7.19
C ASP A 139 -40.30 -58.08 5.90
N LYS A 140 -40.00 -59.21 5.22
CA LYS A 140 -39.38 -59.30 3.86
C LYS A 140 -39.38 -60.75 3.29
N PRO A 141 -39.74 -60.96 2.01
CA PRO A 141 -39.32 -62.15 1.22
C PRO A 141 -38.18 -61.91 0.19
N GLN A 142 -37.66 -63.00 -0.41
CA GLN A 142 -36.63 -63.04 -1.47
C GLN A 142 -36.99 -64.08 -2.54
N LEU A 143 -36.33 -64.05 -3.73
CA LEU A 143 -35.92 -65.27 -4.45
C LEU A 143 -34.82 -65.02 -5.52
N MET A 144 -33.77 -65.87 -5.52
CA MET A 144 -33.08 -66.57 -6.66
C MET A 144 -32.70 -65.84 -7.99
N THR A 145 -31.66 -66.22 -8.79
CA THR A 145 -30.58 -67.25 -8.71
C THR A 145 -29.49 -67.03 -9.79
N SER A 146 -28.26 -67.54 -9.56
CA SER A 146 -27.13 -67.79 -10.51
C SER A 146 -26.39 -66.64 -11.23
N THR A 147 -25.25 -66.83 -11.92
CA THR A 147 -23.94 -67.49 -11.59
C THR A 147 -23.01 -67.46 -12.83
N GLU A 148 -21.89 -66.73 -12.77
CA GLU A 148 -20.60 -66.90 -13.51
C GLU A 148 -19.62 -65.84 -12.92
N VAL A 149 -18.34 -66.05 -12.53
CA VAL A 149 -17.22 -66.91 -12.99
C VAL A 149 -16.72 -66.42 -14.37
N VAL A 150 -15.49 -65.92 -14.58
CA VAL A 150 -14.15 -66.46 -14.28
C VAL A 150 -13.11 -65.39 -13.84
N LYS A 151 -12.17 -65.78 -12.96
CA LYS A 151 -10.77 -65.30 -12.77
C LYS A 151 -9.88 -66.58 -12.77
N PRO A 152 -8.52 -66.58 -12.78
CA PRO A 152 -7.53 -65.51 -12.65
C PRO A 152 -6.76 -65.32 -13.99
N THR A 153 -5.44 -65.09 -14.18
CA THR A 153 -4.22 -65.10 -13.33
C THR A 153 -3.08 -64.28 -13.95
N SER A 154 -2.15 -63.81 -13.13
CA SER A 154 -0.79 -63.39 -13.54
C SER A 154 0.17 -64.59 -13.64
N LYS A 155 1.33 -64.42 -14.29
CA LYS A 155 2.52 -65.24 -14.03
C LYS A 155 3.81 -64.53 -14.43
N SER A 156 4.74 -64.44 -13.48
CA SER A 156 6.14 -64.10 -13.72
C SER A 156 6.95 -65.40 -13.79
N THR A 157 7.90 -65.46 -14.72
CA THR A 157 8.96 -66.47 -14.73
C THR A 157 10.25 -65.82 -15.25
N SER A 158 11.32 -65.87 -14.46
CA SER A 158 12.66 -65.46 -14.90
C SER A 158 13.50 -66.71 -15.19
N ILE A 159 14.05 -66.82 -16.39
CA ILE A 159 15.14 -67.76 -16.74
C ILE A 159 16.12 -67.06 -17.69
N VAL A 160 17.40 -67.20 -17.39
CA VAL A 160 18.61 -66.67 -18.06
C VAL A 160 19.71 -67.74 -17.82
N PRO A 161 20.74 -67.95 -18.67
CA PRO A 161 21.14 -67.25 -19.90
C PRO A 161 21.29 -68.13 -21.16
N ALA A 162 21.44 -67.49 -22.33
CA ALA A 162 22.25 -68.00 -23.44
C ALA A 162 22.70 -66.84 -24.36
N THR A 163 23.99 -66.49 -24.34
CA THR A 163 24.57 -65.45 -25.23
C THR A 163 25.36 -66.12 -26.36
N PRO A 164 25.04 -65.81 -27.62
CA PRO A 164 26.08 -65.42 -28.56
C PRO A 164 26.09 -63.91 -28.83
N LYS A 165 27.22 -63.39 -29.29
CA LYS A 165 27.38 -61.97 -29.65
C LYS A 165 26.94 -61.74 -31.10
N GLU A 166 26.22 -60.65 -31.36
CA GLU A 166 26.27 -59.97 -32.65
C GLU A 166 26.24 -58.46 -32.44
N GLN A 167 26.99 -57.72 -33.26
CA GLN A 167 27.27 -56.31 -33.07
C GLN A 167 26.29 -55.43 -33.87
N ALA A 168 25.17 -55.09 -33.25
CA ALA A 168 24.41 -53.90 -33.62
C ALA A 168 24.94 -52.69 -32.82
N GLN A 169 25.57 -51.73 -33.49
CA GLN A 169 25.82 -50.41 -32.92
C GLN A 169 24.49 -49.66 -32.84
N ALA A 170 23.73 -49.91 -31.78
CA ALA A 170 22.65 -49.03 -31.40
C ALA A 170 23.27 -47.68 -31.03
N ASN A 171 23.15 -46.69 -31.93
CA ASN A 171 23.41 -45.31 -31.59
C ASN A 171 22.41 -44.92 -30.49
N GLU A 172 22.86 -44.88 -29.24
CA GLU A 172 22.18 -44.18 -28.16
C GLU A 172 22.25 -42.68 -28.43
N MET A 173 21.48 -42.24 -29.43
CA MET A 173 21.08 -40.86 -29.58
C MET A 173 20.19 -40.54 -28.39
N LEU A 174 20.83 -40.15 -27.27
CA LEU A 174 20.19 -39.41 -26.21
C LEU A 174 19.61 -38.13 -26.83
N GLN A 175 18.37 -38.23 -27.31
CA GLN A 175 17.57 -37.09 -27.71
C GLN A 175 17.23 -36.34 -26.42
N VAL A 176 18.18 -35.50 -26.01
CA VAL A 176 17.92 -34.40 -25.09
C VAL A 176 17.05 -33.41 -25.86
N GLU A 177 15.76 -33.73 -25.92
CA GLU A 177 14.74 -32.79 -26.35
C GLU A 177 14.74 -31.67 -25.30
N GLU A 178 15.42 -30.56 -25.65
CA GLU A 178 15.49 -29.38 -24.80
C GLU A 178 14.11 -28.73 -24.79
N VAL A 179 13.27 -29.18 -23.86
CA VAL A 179 11.95 -28.61 -23.59
C VAL A 179 12.17 -27.17 -23.13
N GLU A 180 12.05 -26.23 -24.06
CA GLU A 180 12.04 -24.80 -23.80
C GLU A 180 10.87 -24.47 -22.86
N LEU A 181 11.16 -24.46 -21.55
CA LEU A 181 10.19 -24.17 -20.49
C LEU A 181 9.46 -22.86 -20.80
N LEU A 182 8.13 -22.90 -20.77
CA LEU A 182 7.32 -21.74 -21.15
C LEU A 182 7.64 -20.57 -20.21
N PRO A 183 7.52 -19.29 -20.66
CA PRO A 183 7.78 -18.13 -19.80
C PRO A 183 7.00 -18.16 -18.47
N SER A 184 5.77 -18.69 -18.48
CA SER A 184 4.95 -18.92 -17.28
C SER A 184 5.54 -19.97 -16.33
N GLU A 185 6.19 -21.02 -16.84
CA GLU A 185 6.86 -22.07 -16.07
C GLU A 185 8.20 -21.58 -15.50
N LEU A 186 8.96 -20.80 -16.28
CA LEU A 186 10.16 -20.11 -15.82
C LEU A 186 9.83 -19.10 -14.72
N ALA A 187 8.76 -18.31 -14.89
CA ALA A 187 8.22 -17.43 -13.87
C ALA A 187 7.80 -18.21 -12.62
N HIS A 188 7.11 -19.36 -12.76
CA HIS A 188 6.72 -20.21 -11.63
C HIS A 188 7.95 -20.77 -10.89
N ARG A 189 8.93 -21.32 -11.62
CA ARG A 189 10.18 -21.86 -11.06
C ARG A 189 10.96 -20.80 -10.28
N SER A 190 11.10 -19.60 -10.81
CA SER A 190 11.73 -18.49 -10.09
C SER A 190 10.90 -18.01 -8.90
N ARG A 191 9.57 -18.03 -8.96
CA ARG A 191 8.71 -17.68 -7.81
C ARG A 191 8.90 -18.63 -6.63
N GLU A 192 9.01 -19.93 -6.88
CA GLU A 192 9.30 -20.92 -5.83
C GLU A 192 10.75 -20.86 -5.34
N ALA A 193 11.71 -20.56 -6.23
CA ALA A 193 13.09 -20.29 -5.83
C ALA A 193 13.21 -19.04 -4.95
N ALA A 194 12.42 -17.99 -5.23
CA ALA A 194 12.36 -16.77 -4.44
C ALA A 194 11.77 -17.02 -3.04
N LYS A 195 10.66 -17.76 -2.93
CA LYS A 195 10.12 -18.22 -1.64
C LYS A 195 11.17 -18.98 -0.84
N LYS A 196 11.79 -20.01 -1.43
CA LYS A 196 12.85 -20.80 -0.80
C LYS A 196 14.10 -19.99 -0.43
N ALA A 197 14.31 -18.82 -1.02
CA ALA A 197 15.34 -17.88 -0.58
C ALA A 197 14.89 -17.05 0.64
N LEU A 198 13.63 -16.59 0.69
CA LEU A 198 13.04 -15.95 1.87
C LEU A 198 13.03 -16.87 3.09
N ASP A 199 12.69 -18.15 2.92
CA ASP A 199 12.66 -19.15 4.00
C ASP A 199 14.05 -19.37 4.64
N ARG A 200 15.13 -19.03 3.90
CA ARG A 200 16.53 -19.07 4.34
C ARG A 200 17.08 -17.70 4.72
N SER A 201 16.24 -16.65 4.77
CA SER A 201 16.61 -15.25 4.95
C SER A 201 17.60 -14.69 3.91
N ASP A 202 17.76 -15.35 2.75
CA ASP A 202 18.57 -14.85 1.64
C ASP A 202 17.74 -13.87 0.80
N PHE A 203 17.53 -12.67 1.36
CA PHE A 203 16.79 -11.60 0.70
C PHE A 203 17.43 -11.18 -0.64
N LYS A 204 18.74 -11.36 -0.81
CA LYS A 204 19.45 -11.02 -2.06
C LYS A 204 19.10 -11.99 -3.19
N ALA A 205 19.11 -13.30 -2.93
CA ALA A 205 18.63 -14.28 -3.89
C ALA A 205 17.11 -14.14 -4.11
N ALA A 206 16.32 -13.89 -3.06
CA ALA A 206 14.88 -13.68 -3.20
C ALA A 206 14.53 -12.50 -4.12
N MET A 207 15.17 -11.34 -3.93
CA MET A 207 15.00 -10.19 -4.83
C MET A 207 15.39 -10.56 -6.27
N LYS A 208 16.58 -11.15 -6.48
CA LYS A 208 17.05 -11.59 -7.81
C LYS A 208 16.00 -12.46 -8.51
N GLU A 209 15.50 -13.48 -7.83
CA GLU A 209 14.53 -14.39 -8.43
C GLU A 209 13.17 -13.72 -8.68
N TYR A 210 12.72 -12.77 -7.84
CA TYR A 210 11.53 -11.97 -8.16
C TYR A 210 11.72 -11.05 -9.38
N TYR A 211 12.90 -10.47 -9.64
CA TYR A 211 13.16 -9.81 -10.94
C TYR A 211 13.08 -10.82 -12.09
N THR A 212 13.57 -12.05 -11.91
CA THR A 212 13.40 -13.11 -12.91
C THR A 212 11.92 -13.41 -13.16
N VAL A 213 11.09 -13.48 -12.12
CA VAL A 213 9.63 -13.63 -12.29
C VAL A 213 9.05 -12.47 -13.12
N LEU A 214 9.34 -11.22 -12.76
CA LEU A 214 8.79 -10.06 -13.48
C LEU A 214 9.36 -9.89 -14.90
N LYS A 215 10.52 -10.47 -15.21
CA LYS A 215 11.06 -10.55 -16.58
C LYS A 215 10.23 -11.47 -17.48
N TYR A 216 9.79 -12.61 -16.96
CA TYR A 216 9.02 -13.60 -17.71
C TYR A 216 7.49 -13.40 -17.63
N GLN A 217 7.00 -12.85 -16.52
CA GLN A 217 5.59 -12.51 -16.28
C GLN A 217 5.46 -11.10 -15.67
N PRO A 218 5.52 -10.03 -16.49
CA PRO A 218 5.47 -8.64 -15.98
C PRO A 218 4.21 -8.29 -15.18
N SER A 219 3.09 -8.99 -15.43
CA SER A 219 1.80 -8.80 -14.76
C SER A 219 1.65 -9.56 -13.43
N ASP A 220 2.70 -10.20 -12.90
CA ASP A 220 2.64 -10.85 -11.58
C ASP A 220 2.68 -9.81 -10.44
N GLU A 221 1.50 -9.34 -10.04
CA GLU A 221 1.32 -8.33 -8.99
C GLU A 221 1.82 -8.81 -7.61
N GLU A 222 1.70 -10.10 -7.30
CA GLU A 222 2.10 -10.65 -6.00
C GLU A 222 3.63 -10.75 -5.87
N SER A 223 4.32 -11.19 -6.92
CA SER A 223 5.79 -11.11 -6.98
C SER A 223 6.28 -9.67 -6.97
N ARG A 224 5.55 -8.74 -7.61
CA ARG A 224 5.84 -7.30 -7.62
C ARG A 224 5.70 -6.67 -6.22
N LYS A 225 4.64 -7.00 -5.49
CA LYS A 225 4.44 -6.62 -4.08
C LYS A 225 5.56 -7.13 -3.18
N ARG A 226 5.96 -8.41 -3.35
CA ARG A 226 7.04 -9.03 -2.58
C ARG A 226 8.40 -8.39 -2.87
N LEU A 227 8.71 -8.14 -4.14
CA LEU A 227 9.94 -7.43 -4.53
C LEU A 227 9.99 -6.03 -3.93
N ALA A 228 8.91 -5.24 -4.04
CA ALA A 228 8.84 -3.91 -3.45
C ALA A 228 8.98 -3.93 -1.92
N ALA A 229 8.41 -4.92 -1.23
CA ALA A 229 8.58 -5.08 0.22
C ALA A 229 10.03 -5.40 0.62
N LEU A 230 10.75 -6.19 -0.19
CA LEU A 230 12.17 -6.50 0.03
C LEU A 230 13.08 -5.31 -0.23
N LEU A 231 12.83 -4.57 -1.31
CA LEU A 231 13.51 -3.31 -1.63
C LEU A 231 13.28 -2.27 -0.54
N TYR A 232 12.05 -2.15 -0.03
CA TYR A 232 11.74 -1.30 1.12
C TYR A 232 12.51 -1.73 2.39
N GLY A 233 12.60 -3.03 2.67
CA GLY A 233 13.42 -3.58 3.76
C GLY A 233 14.93 -3.30 3.62
N LYS A 234 15.44 -3.29 2.38
CA LYS A 234 16.80 -2.86 1.98
C LYS A 234 17.01 -1.34 2.10
N ARG A 235 15.95 -0.56 2.41
CA ARG A 235 15.87 0.93 2.36
C ARG A 235 15.94 1.53 0.95
N ASP A 236 15.70 0.72 -0.08
CA ASP A 236 15.62 1.17 -1.47
C ASP A 236 14.19 1.62 -1.82
N VAL A 237 13.80 2.75 -1.21
CA VAL A 237 12.43 3.28 -1.26
C VAL A 237 12.02 3.71 -2.67
N SER A 238 12.93 4.30 -3.44
CA SER A 238 12.65 4.75 -4.80
C SER A 238 12.46 3.58 -5.76
N GLU A 239 13.29 2.53 -5.69
CA GLU A 239 13.11 1.34 -6.51
C GLU A 239 11.84 0.58 -6.11
N ALA A 240 11.56 0.44 -4.81
CA ALA A 240 10.31 -0.16 -4.32
C ALA A 240 9.06 0.56 -4.84
N ALA A 241 9.04 1.89 -4.80
CA ALA A 241 7.94 2.68 -5.35
C ALA A 241 7.84 2.56 -6.88
N ALA A 242 8.96 2.62 -7.61
CA ALA A 242 8.99 2.48 -9.06
C ALA A 242 8.51 1.09 -9.53
N ILE A 243 8.89 0.02 -8.84
CA ILE A 243 8.44 -1.34 -9.11
C ILE A 243 6.92 -1.47 -8.96
N LEU A 244 6.31 -0.82 -7.97
CA LEU A 244 4.84 -0.81 -7.82
C LEU A 244 4.16 0.05 -8.91
N GLN A 245 4.67 1.26 -9.16
CA GLN A 245 4.14 2.15 -10.22
C GLN A 245 4.18 1.51 -11.60
N GLN A 246 5.22 0.75 -11.93
CA GLN A 246 5.31 -0.02 -13.17
C GLN A 246 4.20 -1.07 -13.30
N GLY A 247 3.77 -1.68 -12.19
CA GLY A 247 2.67 -2.65 -12.22
C GLY A 247 1.31 -1.99 -12.38
N ILE A 248 1.09 -0.84 -11.72
CA ILE A 248 -0.14 -0.05 -11.91
C ILE A 248 -0.27 0.36 -13.37
N LYS A 249 0.82 0.73 -14.05
CA LYS A 249 0.85 0.99 -15.51
C LYS A 249 0.60 -0.23 -16.41
N LEU A 250 0.53 -1.44 -15.86
CA LEU A 250 0.15 -2.67 -16.58
C LEU A 250 -1.29 -3.11 -16.24
N ASN A 251 -1.81 -2.67 -15.10
CA ASN A 251 -3.19 -2.87 -14.66
C ASN A 251 -3.64 -1.65 -13.84
N ASP A 252 -4.25 -0.66 -14.49
CA ASP A 252 -4.67 0.58 -13.82
C ASP A 252 -5.74 0.34 -12.74
N ASP A 253 -6.53 -0.72 -12.87
CA ASP A 253 -7.53 -1.17 -11.88
C ASP A 253 -6.92 -1.95 -10.69
N SER A 254 -5.58 -2.14 -10.62
CA SER A 254 -4.94 -2.88 -9.52
C SER A 254 -5.08 -2.17 -8.16
N VAL A 255 -6.15 -2.55 -7.45
CA VAL A 255 -6.40 -2.24 -6.03
C VAL A 255 -5.20 -2.62 -5.16
N GLU A 256 -4.61 -3.80 -5.37
CA GLU A 256 -3.55 -4.32 -4.50
C GLU A 256 -2.24 -3.54 -4.64
N LEU A 257 -1.82 -3.22 -5.88
CA LEU A 257 -0.59 -2.44 -6.10
C LEU A 257 -0.75 -0.98 -5.65
N ARG A 258 -1.94 -0.39 -5.87
CA ARG A 258 -2.26 0.96 -5.39
C ARG A 258 -2.25 1.03 -3.85
N LEU A 259 -2.85 0.06 -3.16
CA LEU A 259 -2.80 -0.03 -1.69
C LEU A 259 -1.38 -0.29 -1.17
N ALA A 260 -0.60 -1.17 -1.83
CA ALA A 260 0.80 -1.41 -1.46
C ALA A 260 1.65 -0.14 -1.58
N LEU A 261 1.49 0.63 -2.67
CA LEU A 261 2.21 1.87 -2.91
C LEU A 261 1.77 2.98 -1.95
N SER A 262 0.47 3.14 -1.72
CA SER A 262 -0.05 4.08 -0.70
C SER A 262 0.46 3.73 0.70
N SER A 263 0.49 2.46 1.07
CA SER A 263 1.02 2.00 2.37
C SER A 263 2.52 2.26 2.52
N LEU A 264 3.30 2.15 1.43
CA LEU A 264 4.72 2.49 1.40
C LEU A 264 4.91 3.99 1.62
N LEU A 265 4.21 4.84 0.85
CA LEU A 265 4.31 6.29 0.95
C LEU A 265 3.84 6.84 2.31
N GLN A 266 2.84 6.21 2.94
CA GLN A 266 2.42 6.52 4.31
C GLN A 266 3.52 6.25 5.35
N LYS A 267 4.28 5.15 5.24
CA LYS A 267 5.40 4.84 6.14
C LYS A 267 6.54 5.84 5.99
N GLU A 268 6.79 6.26 4.76
CA GLU A 268 7.76 7.31 4.39
C GLU A 268 7.21 8.73 4.55
N GLN A 269 6.15 8.90 5.35
CA GLN A 269 5.61 10.19 5.79
C GLN A 269 5.19 11.15 4.66
N GLN A 270 4.75 10.59 3.53
CA GLN A 270 4.24 11.30 2.35
C GLN A 270 2.75 11.01 2.13
N PRO A 271 1.85 11.43 3.04
CA PRO A 271 0.41 11.13 2.94
C PRO A 271 -0.25 11.74 1.70
N GLU A 272 0.25 12.85 1.17
CA GLU A 272 -0.25 13.50 -0.05
C GLU A 272 0.01 12.62 -1.27
N ALA A 273 1.24 12.13 -1.44
CA ALA A 273 1.58 11.18 -2.49
C ALA A 273 0.90 9.81 -2.30
N ALA A 274 0.66 9.41 -1.04
CA ALA A 274 -0.09 8.21 -0.73
C ALA A 274 -1.59 8.33 -1.10
N LEU A 275 -2.16 9.54 -1.09
CA LEU A 275 -3.54 9.79 -1.52
C LEU A 275 -3.66 9.91 -3.04
N SER A 276 -2.70 10.54 -3.73
CA SER A 276 -2.80 10.69 -5.20
C SER A 276 -2.76 9.36 -5.96
N VAL A 277 -2.07 8.35 -5.41
CA VAL A 277 -2.13 6.96 -5.86
C VAL A 277 -3.54 6.34 -5.76
N LEU A 278 -4.37 6.85 -4.84
CA LEU A 278 -5.74 6.44 -4.56
C LEU A 278 -6.81 7.42 -5.07
N GLU A 279 -6.46 8.50 -5.78
CA GLU A 279 -7.43 9.45 -6.32
C GLU A 279 -8.36 8.78 -7.35
N TYR A 280 -7.75 7.99 -8.25
CA TYR A 280 -8.45 7.05 -9.12
C TYR A 280 -9.15 5.96 -8.29
N ILE A 281 -10.40 5.65 -8.64
CA ILE A 281 -11.21 4.61 -7.98
C ILE A 281 -11.42 3.46 -8.97
N PRO A 282 -10.79 2.29 -8.75
CA PRO A 282 -11.00 1.10 -9.58
C PRO A 282 -12.45 0.64 -9.66
N VAL A 283 -12.81 -0.06 -10.74
CA VAL A 283 -14.15 -0.62 -10.92
C VAL A 283 -14.45 -1.64 -9.82
N GLY A 284 -15.45 -1.35 -8.98
CA GLY A 284 -15.78 -2.18 -7.83
C GLY A 284 -14.79 -2.10 -6.67
N ALA A 285 -14.07 -0.97 -6.51
CA ALA A 285 -13.11 -0.73 -5.43
C ALA A 285 -13.64 -1.20 -4.05
N PRO A 286 -12.89 -2.05 -3.32
CA PRO A 286 -13.36 -2.64 -2.07
C PRO A 286 -13.27 -1.66 -0.89
N VAL A 287 -13.95 -2.04 0.20
CA VAL A 287 -14.05 -1.28 1.45
C VAL A 287 -12.69 -0.76 1.95
N ASP A 288 -11.64 -1.60 2.00
CA ASP A 288 -10.31 -1.20 2.45
C ASP A 288 -9.65 -0.10 1.57
N TYR A 289 -9.96 -0.08 0.27
CA TYR A 289 -9.48 0.95 -0.67
C TYR A 289 -10.12 2.30 -0.36
N LEU A 290 -11.45 2.32 -0.29
CA LEU A 290 -12.24 3.50 -0.01
C LEU A 290 -11.98 4.03 1.41
N ALA A 291 -11.79 3.13 2.39
CA ALA A 291 -11.45 3.49 3.77
C ALA A 291 -10.05 4.12 3.87
N THR A 292 -9.07 3.61 3.13
CA THR A 292 -7.72 4.20 3.08
C THR A 292 -7.74 5.59 2.41
N ARG A 293 -8.44 5.71 1.27
CA ARG A 293 -8.64 6.98 0.55
C ARG A 293 -9.34 8.03 1.41
N GLY A 294 -10.48 7.68 2.01
CA GLY A 294 -11.26 8.57 2.88
C GLY A 294 -10.52 8.98 4.15
N GLY A 295 -9.81 8.05 4.79
CA GLY A 295 -8.99 8.33 5.97
C GLY A 295 -7.84 9.29 5.68
N LEU A 296 -7.12 9.10 4.57
CA LEU A 296 -6.07 10.02 4.13
C LEU A 296 -6.62 11.40 3.76
N ALA A 297 -7.71 11.46 2.98
CA ALA A 297 -8.36 12.72 2.61
C ALA A 297 -8.83 13.50 3.86
N GLN A 298 -9.40 12.82 4.85
CA GLN A 298 -9.83 13.43 6.11
C GLN A 298 -8.65 13.94 6.97
N GLN A 299 -7.51 13.24 6.95
CA GLN A 299 -6.25 13.69 7.59
C GLN A 299 -5.70 14.95 6.90
N LEU A 300 -5.66 14.95 5.57
CA LEU A 300 -5.20 16.05 4.73
C LEU A 300 -6.20 17.21 4.61
N LYS A 301 -7.38 17.10 5.24
CA LYS A 301 -8.48 18.08 5.23
C LYS A 301 -9.11 18.29 3.84
N LEU A 302 -8.97 17.33 2.93
CA LEU A 302 -9.58 17.33 1.59
C LEU A 302 -11.02 16.79 1.70
N MET A 303 -11.94 17.66 2.14
CA MET A 303 -13.29 17.24 2.55
C MET A 303 -14.09 16.59 1.42
N ASP A 304 -13.98 17.04 0.17
CA ASP A 304 -14.73 16.46 -0.96
C ASP A 304 -14.34 15.01 -1.25
N LEU A 305 -13.03 14.70 -1.28
CA LEU A 305 -12.55 13.31 -1.45
C LEU A 305 -12.91 12.45 -0.24
N ALA A 306 -12.90 13.02 0.97
CA ALA A 306 -13.31 12.31 2.18
C ALA A 306 -14.82 12.01 2.17
N LYS A 307 -15.65 12.99 1.79
CA LYS A 307 -17.11 12.89 1.64
C LYS A 307 -17.47 11.81 0.62
N GLU A 308 -16.90 11.89 -0.59
CA GLU A 308 -17.10 10.90 -1.65
C GLU A 308 -16.77 9.49 -1.16
N SER A 309 -15.58 9.30 -0.57
CA SER A 309 -15.13 8.00 -0.08
C SER A 309 -16.05 7.45 1.02
N TYR A 310 -16.48 8.28 1.99
CA TYR A 310 -17.40 7.84 3.04
C TYR A 310 -18.84 7.63 2.55
N GLN A 311 -19.30 8.36 1.54
CA GLN A 311 -20.60 8.10 0.90
C GLN A 311 -20.59 6.74 0.16
N MET A 312 -19.51 6.41 -0.55
CA MET A 312 -19.36 5.08 -1.18
C MET A 312 -19.32 3.96 -0.13
N LEU A 313 -18.57 4.16 0.96
CA LEU A 313 -18.51 3.20 2.08
C LEU A 313 -19.86 2.99 2.78
N VAL A 314 -20.62 4.06 3.02
CA VAL A 314 -21.97 3.97 3.59
C VAL A 314 -22.95 3.27 2.65
N ASN A 315 -22.81 3.45 1.34
CA ASN A 315 -23.63 2.73 0.35
C ASN A 315 -23.26 1.23 0.26
N GLN A 316 -21.99 0.88 0.49
CA GLN A 316 -21.50 -0.50 0.43
C GLN A 316 -21.73 -1.29 1.74
N GLU A 317 -21.53 -0.65 2.89
CA GLU A 317 -21.75 -1.21 4.23
C GLU A 317 -22.65 -0.29 5.08
N PRO A 318 -23.95 -0.18 4.77
CA PRO A 318 -24.87 0.73 5.49
C PRO A 318 -25.05 0.38 6.97
N ASP A 319 -24.71 -0.84 7.38
CA ASP A 319 -24.73 -1.30 8.77
C ASP A 319 -23.42 -1.06 9.54
N ASN A 320 -22.37 -0.54 8.91
CA ASN A 320 -21.10 -0.23 9.58
C ASN A 320 -21.07 1.24 10.05
N GLY A 321 -21.29 1.46 11.35
CA GLY A 321 -21.33 2.79 11.95
C GLY A 321 -20.04 3.59 11.79
N ARG A 322 -18.90 2.96 11.49
CA ARG A 322 -17.61 3.65 11.28
C ARG A 322 -17.63 4.58 10.08
N TRP A 323 -18.36 4.20 9.03
CA TRP A 323 -18.46 5.00 7.80
C TRP A 323 -19.42 6.18 7.98
N TRP A 324 -20.53 5.95 8.71
CA TRP A 324 -21.42 7.01 9.17
C TRP A 324 -20.68 8.03 10.08
N LEU A 325 -19.82 7.57 10.97
CA LEU A 325 -18.96 8.44 11.80
C LEU A 325 -17.98 9.26 10.94
N GLY A 326 -17.32 8.64 9.96
CA GLY A 326 -16.46 9.35 9.00
C GLY A 326 -17.22 10.44 8.24
N LEU A 327 -18.38 10.09 7.68
CA LEU A 327 -19.26 10.99 6.94
C LEU A 327 -19.76 12.16 7.82
N ALA A 328 -20.17 11.88 9.06
CA ALA A 328 -20.64 12.89 10.01
C ALA A 328 -19.56 13.94 10.34
N ILE A 329 -18.31 13.50 10.57
CA ILE A 329 -17.18 14.41 10.81
C ILE A 329 -16.88 15.28 9.57
N VAL A 330 -17.10 14.76 8.36
CA VAL A 330 -16.92 15.55 7.13
C VAL A 330 -18.05 16.56 6.95
N TYR A 331 -19.31 16.17 7.14
CA TYR A 331 -20.44 17.12 7.12
C TYR A 331 -20.31 18.21 8.20
N GLU A 332 -19.82 17.88 9.39
CA GLU A 332 -19.54 18.86 10.45
C GLU A 332 -18.49 19.89 10.00
N ARG A 333 -17.41 19.44 9.35
CA ARG A 333 -16.36 20.31 8.81
C ARG A 333 -16.80 21.12 7.58
N GLU A 334 -17.83 20.66 6.88
CA GLU A 334 -18.54 21.41 5.83
C GLU A 334 -19.65 22.33 6.41
N ALA A 335 -19.74 22.48 7.74
CA ALA A 335 -20.76 23.24 8.46
C ALA A 335 -22.21 22.80 8.21
N LYS A 336 -22.42 21.58 7.69
CA LYS A 336 -23.74 20.98 7.43
C LYS A 336 -24.30 20.36 8.72
N VAL A 337 -24.61 21.22 9.69
CA VAL A 337 -25.06 20.86 11.06
C VAL A 337 -26.06 19.70 11.07
N LYS A 338 -27.16 19.83 10.31
CA LYS A 338 -28.21 18.81 10.21
C LYS A 338 -27.71 17.46 9.69
N SER A 339 -27.04 17.46 8.54
CA SER A 339 -26.52 16.22 7.94
C SER A 339 -25.46 15.56 8.81
N ALA A 340 -24.68 16.35 9.56
CA ALA A 340 -23.77 15.82 10.57
C ALA A 340 -24.54 15.17 11.73
N TYR A 341 -25.57 15.83 12.27
CA TYR A 341 -26.42 15.32 13.35
C TYR A 341 -27.10 13.98 12.97
N GLU A 342 -27.75 13.92 11.81
CA GLU A 342 -28.39 12.71 11.27
C GLU A 342 -27.38 11.56 11.07
N ALA A 343 -26.19 11.86 10.52
CA ALA A 343 -25.14 10.86 10.33
C ALA A 343 -24.51 10.40 11.66
N TYR A 344 -24.36 11.29 12.65
CA TYR A 344 -23.90 10.93 14.00
C TYR A 344 -24.92 10.07 14.75
N GLN A 345 -26.21 10.39 14.68
CA GLN A 345 -27.27 9.52 15.24
C GLN A 345 -27.20 8.12 14.61
N THR A 346 -27.08 8.05 13.28
CA THR A 346 -26.98 6.77 12.56
C THR A 346 -25.71 5.99 12.96
N ALA A 347 -24.56 6.68 13.09
CA ALA A 347 -23.32 6.09 13.58
C ALA A 347 -23.40 5.52 15.01
N LEU A 348 -24.27 6.09 15.87
CA LEU A 348 -24.48 5.60 17.24
C LEU A 348 -25.38 4.36 17.30
N ILE A 349 -26.32 4.24 16.36
CA ILE A 349 -27.28 3.12 16.27
C ILE A 349 -26.64 1.90 15.59
N LYS A 350 -25.82 2.12 14.56
CA LYS A 350 -25.17 1.04 13.79
C LYS A 350 -23.97 0.43 14.56
N PRO A 351 -23.73 -0.89 14.46
CA PRO A 351 -22.58 -1.54 15.07
C PRO A 351 -21.23 -1.06 14.51
N GLY A 352 -20.15 -1.34 15.25
CA GLY A 352 -18.76 -1.15 14.78
C GLY A 352 -17.95 -0.09 15.53
N LEU A 353 -18.59 0.90 16.16
CA LEU A 353 -17.91 1.91 16.99
C LEU A 353 -17.32 1.31 18.27
N SER A 354 -16.17 1.82 18.71
CA SER A 354 -15.65 1.56 20.06
C SER A 354 -16.44 2.32 21.12
N ARG A 355 -16.27 1.96 22.41
CA ARG A 355 -16.88 2.70 23.53
C ARG A 355 -16.48 4.18 23.55
N SER A 356 -15.22 4.50 23.20
CA SER A 356 -14.71 5.87 23.12
C SER A 356 -15.31 6.63 21.93
N SER A 357 -15.42 6.01 20.75
CA SER A 357 -16.12 6.60 19.60
C SER A 357 -17.60 6.87 19.92
N GLN A 358 -18.31 5.95 20.58
CA GLN A 358 -19.70 6.17 20.99
C GLN A 358 -19.86 7.32 22.00
N ALA A 359 -18.90 7.52 22.92
CA ALA A 359 -18.92 8.64 23.86
C ALA A 359 -18.79 9.97 23.11
N PHE A 360 -17.75 10.10 22.27
CA PHE A 360 -17.54 11.25 21.39
C PHE A 360 -18.79 11.58 20.55
N VAL A 361 -19.41 10.56 19.94
CA VAL A 361 -20.63 10.74 19.14
C VAL A 361 -21.81 11.23 19.98
N ARG A 362 -22.05 10.69 21.18
CA ARG A 362 -23.13 11.17 22.07
C ARG A 362 -22.95 12.64 22.45
N ASP A 363 -21.74 13.06 22.75
CA ASP A 363 -21.47 14.46 23.13
C ASP A 363 -21.54 15.41 21.92
N ARG A 364 -21.16 14.94 20.73
CA ARG A 364 -21.32 15.71 19.49
C ARG A 364 -22.78 15.85 19.04
N ILE A 365 -23.61 14.81 19.23
CA ILE A 365 -25.07 14.86 19.00
C ILE A 365 -25.71 15.95 19.86
N LYS A 366 -25.40 16.01 21.16
CA LYS A 366 -25.90 17.08 22.06
C LYS A 366 -25.52 18.47 21.54
N LEU A 367 -24.24 18.67 21.21
CA LEU A 367 -23.73 19.97 20.75
C LEU A 367 -24.34 20.41 19.41
N LEU A 368 -24.69 19.47 18.53
CA LEU A 368 -25.35 19.79 17.26
C LEU A 368 -26.86 20.02 17.43
N ALA A 369 -27.52 19.35 18.39
CA ALA A 369 -28.94 19.61 18.71
C ALA A 369 -29.18 21.06 19.13
N THR A 370 -28.32 21.62 20.00
CA THR A 370 -28.43 23.01 20.44
C THR A 370 -28.09 24.02 19.34
N MET A 371 -27.32 23.61 18.31
CA MET A 371 -27.05 24.42 17.12
C MET A 371 -28.19 24.40 16.09
N GLU A 372 -28.95 23.30 15.98
CA GLU A 372 -30.13 23.21 15.09
C GLU A 372 -31.43 23.68 15.77
N GLY A 373 -31.42 23.86 17.11
CA GLY A 373 -32.59 24.30 17.88
C GLY A 373 -33.57 23.17 18.22
N ILE A 374 -33.05 21.95 18.41
CA ILE A 374 -33.81 20.73 18.69
C ILE A 374 -33.55 20.28 20.15
N GLU A 375 -33.89 21.14 21.11
CA GLU A 375 -33.90 20.85 22.56
C GLU A 375 -35.27 20.34 23.05
#